data_AF-A0A934J291-F1
#
_entry.id   AF-A0A934J291-F1
#
_cell.length_a   1.000
_cell.length_b   1.000
_cell.length_c   1.000
_cell.angle_alpha   90.00
_cell.angle_beta   90.00
_cell.angle_gamma   90.00
#
_symmetry.space_group_name_H-M   'P 1'
#
loop_
_entity.id
_entity.type
_entity.pdbx_description
1 polymer ?
#
loop_
_entity_poly.entity_id
_entity_poly.type
_entity_poly.pdbx_seq_one_letter_code
_entity_poly.pdbx_strand_id
1 'polypeptide(L)'
;MKKSITIPSILQSIRTPEEVALVIQSVGYVDTARKFTVYHLLQYWCAAASEEWSGYRSGTDHAARNGLPEVHYSCFSGKAADVPLAVFKELFHLQMQPRNETKTGFSKRVAAH
;
A
#
# COMPACT_ATOMS: atom_id res chain seq x y z
N MET A 1 -20.60 -20.85 -3.70
CA MET A 1 -19.75 -19.67 -4.02
C MET A 1 -19.13 -19.15 -2.73
N LYS A 2 -17.85 -19.45 -2.45
CA LYS A 2 -17.14 -18.82 -1.33
C LYS A 2 -16.75 -17.41 -1.79
N LYS A 3 -17.41 -16.38 -1.26
CA LYS A 3 -16.91 -15.01 -1.36
C LYS A 3 -15.67 -14.94 -0.46
N SER A 4 -14.52 -15.31 -1.01
CA SER A 4 -13.24 -14.98 -0.39
C SER A 4 -13.14 -13.46 -0.41
N ILE A 5 -13.53 -12.82 0.69
CA ILE A 5 -13.23 -11.42 0.92
C ILE A 5 -11.72 -11.41 1.17
N THR A 6 -10.94 -11.22 0.11
CA THR A 6 -9.50 -11.12 0.19
C THR A 6 -9.17 -9.93 1.08
N ILE A 7 -8.25 -10.10 2.03
CA ILE A 7 -7.78 -9.00 2.88
C ILE A 7 -7.31 -7.77 2.06
N PRO A 8 -6.77 -7.90 0.83
CA PRO A 8 -6.65 -6.77 -0.10
C PRO A 8 -7.93 -5.94 -0.30
N SER A 9 -9.11 -6.55 -0.45
CA SER A 9 -10.39 -5.83 -0.54
C SER A 9 -10.78 -5.13 0.76
N ILE A 10 -10.40 -5.67 1.92
CA ILE A 10 -10.58 -5.02 3.21
C ILE A 10 -9.67 -3.79 3.29
N LEU A 11 -8.39 -3.90 2.91
CA LEU A 11 -7.47 -2.77 2.93
C LEU A 11 -7.75 -1.72 1.85
N GLN A 12 -8.22 -2.12 0.67
CA GLN A 12 -8.78 -1.22 -0.36
C GLN A 12 -10.04 -0.47 0.13
N SER A 13 -10.84 -1.08 1.01
CA SER A 13 -11.97 -0.37 1.65
C SER A 13 -11.51 0.70 2.64
N ILE A 14 -10.26 0.61 3.12
CA ILE A 14 -9.73 1.46 4.17
C ILE A 14 -8.92 2.62 3.61
N ARG A 15 -8.22 2.49 2.46
CA ARG A 15 -7.50 3.61 1.82
C ARG A 15 -7.55 3.63 0.30
N THR A 16 -7.77 4.81 -0.28
CA THR A 16 -7.73 5.02 -1.73
C THR A 16 -6.29 5.29 -2.22
N PRO A 17 -5.99 5.08 -3.52
CA PRO A 17 -4.68 5.42 -4.08
C PRO A 17 -4.26 6.88 -3.83
N GLU A 18 -5.23 7.80 -3.81
CA GLU A 18 -5.00 9.23 -3.58
C GLU A 18 -4.53 9.51 -2.14
N GLU A 19 -5.13 8.84 -1.14
CA GLU A 19 -4.69 8.97 0.26
C GLU A 19 -3.27 8.44 0.45
N VAL A 20 -2.93 7.34 -0.23
CA VAL A 20 -1.57 6.80 -0.22
C VAL A 20 -0.59 7.77 -0.88
N ALA A 21 -0.97 8.40 -2.00
CA ALA A 21 -0.15 9.41 -2.67
C ALA A 21 0.11 10.64 -1.77
N LEU A 22 -0.90 11.09 -1.02
CA LEU A 22 -0.76 12.21 -0.08
C LEU A 22 0.23 11.90 1.05
N VAL A 23 0.19 10.69 1.60
CA VAL A 23 1.15 10.25 2.63
C VAL A 23 2.57 10.20 2.07
N ILE A 24 2.75 9.60 0.90
CA ILE A 24 4.04 9.53 0.21
C ILE A 24 4.63 10.92 0.00
N GLN A 25 3.80 11.87 -0.45
CA GLN A 25 4.21 13.25 -0.65
C GLN A 25 4.60 13.94 0.66
N SER A 26 3.89 13.71 1.77
CA SER A 26 4.23 14.29 3.08
C SER A 26 5.57 13.81 3.63
N VAL A 27 6.04 12.64 3.20
CA VAL A 27 7.35 12.09 3.57
C VAL A 27 8.46 12.56 2.60
N GLY A 28 8.10 13.27 1.52
CA GLY A 28 9.03 13.73 0.49
C GLY A 28 9.53 12.62 -0.42
N TYR A 29 8.87 11.45 -0.42
CA TYR A 29 9.18 10.35 -1.32
C TYR A 29 8.44 10.55 -2.65
N VAL A 30 9.11 10.29 -3.78
CA VAL A 30 8.52 10.37 -5.11
C VAL A 30 8.43 8.97 -5.69
N ASP A 31 7.20 8.48 -5.84
CA ASP A 31 6.98 7.20 -6.49
C ASP A 31 7.07 7.34 -8.01
N THR A 32 8.19 6.91 -8.59
CA THR A 32 8.45 6.97 -10.04
C THR A 32 7.91 5.75 -10.80
N ALA A 33 7.40 4.74 -10.10
CA ALA A 33 7.00 3.48 -10.71
C ALA A 33 5.65 3.62 -11.43
N ARG A 34 5.60 3.22 -12.72
CA ARG A 34 4.35 3.29 -13.51
C ARG A 34 3.43 2.09 -13.29
N LYS A 35 4.01 0.90 -13.09
CA LYS A 35 3.27 -0.38 -13.03
C LYS A 35 3.16 -0.95 -11.62
N PHE A 36 4.10 -0.63 -10.74
CA PHE A 36 4.19 -1.18 -9.39
C PHE A 36 4.46 -0.07 -8.38
N THR A 37 3.41 0.71 -8.10
CA THR A 37 3.44 1.82 -7.15
C THR A 37 3.49 1.34 -5.70
N VAL A 38 3.73 2.25 -4.75
CA VAL A 38 3.61 2.00 -3.31
C VAL A 38 2.22 1.49 -2.93
N TYR A 39 1.19 1.94 -3.64
CA TYR A 39 -0.17 1.42 -3.43
C TYR A 39 -0.26 -0.09 -3.74
N HIS A 40 0.35 -0.53 -4.85
CA HIS A 40 0.42 -1.96 -5.17
C HIS A 40 1.29 -2.72 -4.17
N LEU A 41 2.40 -2.13 -3.72
CA LEU A 41 3.25 -2.71 -2.68
C LEU A 41 2.48 -2.91 -1.36
N LEU A 42 1.66 -1.94 -0.97
CA LEU A 42 0.79 -2.07 0.20
C LEU A 42 -0.18 -3.23 0.02
N GLN A 43 -0.87 -3.33 -1.12
CA GLN A 43 -1.78 -4.44 -1.42
C GLN A 43 -1.09 -5.80 -1.39
N TYR A 44 0.14 -5.88 -1.90
CA TYR A 44 0.98 -7.07 -1.84
C TYR A 44 1.27 -7.50 -0.40
N TRP A 45 1.63 -6.57 0.48
CA TRP A 45 1.87 -6.89 1.89
C TRP A 45 0.61 -7.29 2.63
N CYS A 46 -0.52 -6.68 2.29
CA CYS A 46 -1.82 -7.09 2.79
C CYS A 46 -2.10 -8.55 2.45
N ALA A 47 -1.97 -8.94 1.17
CA ALA A 47 -2.12 -10.33 0.74
C ALA A 47 -1.11 -11.25 1.43
N ALA A 48 0.16 -10.83 1.48
CA ALA A 48 1.23 -11.60 2.10
C ALA A 48 0.99 -11.90 3.58
N ALA A 49 0.51 -10.93 4.35
CA ALA A 49 0.17 -11.11 5.75
C ALA A 49 -1.03 -12.06 5.95
N SER A 50 -1.92 -12.12 4.97
CA SER A 50 -3.20 -12.84 5.06
C SER A 50 -3.11 -14.30 4.67
N GLU A 51 -2.29 -14.56 3.67
CA GLU A 51 -2.00 -15.90 3.16
C GLU A 51 -0.66 -16.42 3.68
N GLU A 52 -0.04 -15.70 4.62
CA GLU A 52 1.23 -16.06 5.28
C GLU A 52 2.32 -16.41 4.26
N TRP A 53 2.53 -15.53 3.27
CA TRP A 53 3.51 -15.78 2.22
C TRP A 53 4.91 -15.96 2.82
N SER A 54 5.59 -17.03 2.39
CA SER A 54 6.92 -17.40 2.90
C SER A 54 8.05 -16.48 2.43
N GLY A 55 7.79 -15.59 1.48
CA GLY A 55 8.74 -14.58 1.02
C GLY A 55 8.36 -13.94 -0.31
N TYR A 56 9.24 -13.08 -0.84
CA TYR A 56 8.97 -12.33 -2.07
C TYR A 56 8.76 -13.24 -3.30
N ARG A 57 9.48 -14.38 -3.36
CA ARG A 57 9.42 -15.33 -4.49
C ARG A 57 8.10 -16.11 -4.52
N SER A 58 7.69 -16.69 -3.40
CA SER A 58 6.38 -17.33 -3.30
C SER A 58 5.26 -16.31 -3.51
N GLY A 59 5.44 -15.10 -2.97
CA GLY A 59 4.45 -14.05 -3.09
C GLY A 59 4.08 -13.64 -4.51
N THR A 60 5.02 -13.66 -5.46
CA THR A 60 4.69 -13.34 -6.86
C THR A 60 3.78 -14.38 -7.51
N ASP A 61 3.90 -15.65 -7.11
CA ASP A 61 3.04 -16.73 -7.60
C ASP A 61 1.61 -16.62 -7.02
N HIS A 62 1.51 -16.12 -5.79
CA HIS A 62 0.23 -15.88 -5.10
C HIS A 62 -0.46 -14.58 -5.52
N ALA A 63 0.29 -13.57 -5.98
CA ALA A 63 -0.23 -12.25 -6.33
C ALA A 63 -1.28 -12.27 -7.45
N ALA A 64 -1.06 -13.06 -8.51
CA ALA A 64 -2.01 -13.19 -9.62
C ALA A 64 -3.37 -13.76 -9.15
N ARG A 65 -3.34 -14.71 -8.19
CA ARG A 65 -4.56 -15.31 -7.60
C ARG A 65 -5.35 -14.31 -6.75
N ASN A 66 -4.69 -13.27 -6.26
CA ASN A 66 -5.27 -12.18 -5.49
C ASN A 66 -5.74 -11.00 -6.34
N GLY A 67 -5.64 -11.09 -7.68
CA GLY A 67 -6.00 -10.00 -8.59
C GLY A 67 -5.02 -8.82 -8.56
N LEU A 68 -3.80 -9.05 -8.05
CA LEU A 68 -2.75 -8.04 -8.00
C LEU A 68 -1.90 -8.08 -9.28
N PRO A 69 -1.25 -6.97 -9.68
CA PRO A 69 -0.44 -6.94 -10.90
C PRO A 69 0.68 -7.97 -10.82
N GLU A 70 0.85 -8.80 -11.84
CA GLU A 70 1.94 -9.78 -11.88
C GLU A 70 3.28 -9.08 -12.11
N VAL A 71 4.18 -9.16 -11.13
CA VAL A 71 5.53 -8.60 -11.23
C VAL A 71 6.56 -9.66 -10.86
N HIS A 72 7.75 -9.55 -11.42
CA HIS A 72 8.86 -10.43 -11.04
C HIS A 72 9.30 -10.15 -9.60
N TYR A 73 9.77 -11.17 -8.87
CA TYR A 73 10.13 -11.05 -7.45
C TYR A 73 11.22 -10.00 -7.19
N SER A 74 12.10 -9.76 -8.16
CA SER A 74 13.13 -8.71 -8.08
C SER A 74 12.52 -7.29 -8.12
N CYS A 75 11.42 -7.11 -8.85
CA CYS A 75 10.68 -5.85 -8.87
C CYS A 75 9.97 -5.62 -7.53
N PHE A 76 9.33 -6.66 -6.99
CA PHE A 76 8.68 -6.61 -5.68
C PHE A 76 9.69 -6.28 -4.56
N SER A 77 10.77 -7.07 -4.46
CA SER A 77 11.82 -6.84 -3.45
C SER A 77 12.57 -5.53 -3.65
N GLY A 78 12.87 -5.15 -4.90
CA GLY A 78 13.50 -3.88 -5.22
C GLY A 78 12.65 -2.69 -4.78
N LYS A 79 11.34 -2.73 -5.04
CA LYS A 79 10.42 -1.67 -4.57
C LYS A 79 10.31 -1.64 -3.05
N ALA A 80 10.27 -2.80 -2.40
CA ALA A 80 10.25 -2.88 -0.94
C ALA A 80 11.52 -2.30 -0.29
N ALA A 81 12.67 -2.42 -0.96
CA ALA A 81 13.93 -1.82 -0.51
C ALA A 81 14.03 -0.31 -0.80
N ASP A 82 13.42 0.15 -1.90
CA ASP A 82 13.40 1.54 -2.35
C ASP A 82 12.48 2.43 -1.50
N VAL A 83 11.33 1.90 -1.06
CA VAL A 83 10.35 2.69 -0.30
C VAL A 83 10.83 2.91 1.14
N PRO A 84 10.99 4.16 1.60
CA PRO A 84 11.45 4.45 2.95
C PRO A 84 10.50 3.90 4.02
N LEU A 85 11.06 3.39 5.12
CA LEU A 85 10.28 2.93 6.28
C LEU A 85 9.32 4.01 6.82
N ALA A 86 9.69 5.29 6.71
CA ALA A 86 8.86 6.41 7.12
C ALA A 86 7.50 6.44 6.38
N VAL A 87 7.46 6.09 5.09
CA VAL A 87 6.21 6.00 4.32
C VAL A 87 5.28 4.98 4.97
N PHE A 88 5.80 3.81 5.35
CA PHE A 88 4.99 2.77 5.96
C PHE A 88 4.52 3.10 7.37
N LYS A 89 5.35 3.78 8.17
CA LYS A 89 4.94 4.27 9.49
C LYS A 89 3.76 5.22 9.39
N GLU A 90 3.81 6.18 8.46
CA GLU A 90 2.72 7.12 8.24
C GLU A 90 1.47 6.44 7.68
N LEU A 91 1.61 5.50 6.74
CA LEU A 91 0.47 4.70 6.26
C LEU A 91 -0.18 3.89 7.38
N PHE A 92 0.62 3.29 8.26
CA PHE A 92 0.12 2.53 9.41
C PHE A 92 -0.55 3.44 10.45
N HIS A 93 0.03 4.61 10.75
CA HIS A 93 -0.61 5.60 11.61
C HIS A 93 -1.96 6.03 11.04
N LEU A 94 -2.01 6.29 9.74
CA LEU A 94 -3.24 6.65 9.04
C LEU A 94 -4.28 5.52 9.11
N GLN A 95 -3.85 4.26 8.98
CA GLN A 95 -4.72 3.08 9.12
C GLN A 95 -5.34 2.96 10.53
N MET A 96 -4.55 3.23 11.56
CA MET A 96 -4.95 3.09 12.96
C MET A 96 -5.80 4.25 13.49
N GLN A 97 -5.85 5.38 12.77
CA GLN A 97 -6.67 6.51 13.17
C GLN A 97 -8.16 6.22 12.93
N PRO A 98 -9.05 6.52 13.90
CA PRO A 98 -10.49 6.43 13.68
C PRO A 98 -10.87 7.29 12.48
N ARG A 99 -11.73 6.74 11.61
CA ARG A 99 -12.23 7.44 10.42
C ARG A 99 -13.18 8.54 10.89
N ASN A 100 -12.62 9.69 11.25
CA ASN A 100 -13.42 10.86 11.56
C ASN A 100 -14.08 11.30 10.25
N GLU A 101 -15.41 11.24 10.16
CA GLU A 101 -16.18 11.83 9.06
C GLU A 101 -16.05 13.35 9.11
N THR A 102 -14.92 13.88 8.71
CA THR A 102 -14.73 15.31 8.48
C THR A 102 -13.90 15.45 7.21
N LYS A 103 -14.62 15.48 6.10
CA LYS A 103 -14.23 16.32 4.97
C LYS A 103 -13.80 17.67 5.58
N THR A 104 -12.65 18.20 5.16
CA THR A 104 -11.98 19.44 5.63
C THR A 104 -10.84 19.17 6.63
N GLY A 105 -9.64 18.87 6.14
CA GLY A 105 -8.47 18.83 7.03
C GLY A 105 -7.10 18.54 6.42
N PHE A 106 -7.00 17.94 5.22
CA PHE A 106 -5.69 17.60 4.66
C PHE A 106 -4.93 18.79 4.03
N SER A 107 -5.52 20.00 4.03
CA SER A 107 -4.98 21.19 3.34
C SER A 107 -4.16 22.14 4.24
N LYS A 108 -3.82 21.79 5.49
CA LYS A 108 -3.14 22.74 6.41
C LYS A 108 -1.71 22.39 6.84
N ARG A 109 -1.07 21.35 6.32
CA ARG A 109 0.35 21.06 6.63
C ARG A 109 1.36 21.28 5.51
N VAL A 110 0.93 21.71 4.32
CA VAL A 110 1.84 21.97 3.18
C VAL A 110 2.04 23.47 2.90
N ALA A 111 1.35 24.36 3.64
CA ALA A 111 1.42 25.81 3.44
C ALA A 111 2.22 26.56 4.52
N ALA A 112 3.16 25.88 5.18
CA ALA A 112 4.10 26.51 6.07
C ALA A 112 5.46 25.86 5.84
N HIS A 113 6.16 26.28 4.80
CA HIS A 113 7.61 26.55 4.73
C HIS A 113 7.89 27.19 3.37
#